data_AF-A0ABD5EZB8-F1
#
_entry.id   AF-A0ABD5EZB8-F1
#
_cell.length_a   1.000
_cell.length_b   1.000
_cell.length_c   1.000
_cell.angle_alpha   90.00
_cell.angle_beta   90.00
_cell.angle_gamma   90.00
#
_symmetry.space_group_name_H-M   'P 1'
#
loop_
_entity.id
_entity.type
_entity.pdbx_description
1 polymer ?
#
loop_
_entity_poly.entity_id
_entity_poly.type
_entity_poly.pdbx_seq_one_letter_code
_entity_poly.pdbx_strand_id
1 'polypeptide(L)' 'MPPQNGSPPQGSPLSPEAAVQEVLVRFDSYARVRGARDSLLSASRTGPGEEERSFEDLRRAVTRLREVLG' A
#
# COMPACT_ATOMS: atom_id res chain seq x y z
N MET A 1 5.28 -38.75 -21.12
CA MET A 1 4.99 -37.33 -20.88
C MET A 1 4.12 -37.23 -19.63
N PRO A 2 4.61 -36.79 -18.46
CA PRO A 2 3.72 -36.49 -17.34
C PRO A 2 3.22 -35.03 -17.43
N PRO A 3 1.98 -34.75 -16.99
CA PRO A 3 1.42 -33.40 -17.03
C PRO A 3 2.01 -32.55 -15.92
N GLN A 4 2.43 -31.34 -16.27
CA GLN A 4 2.97 -30.35 -15.36
C GLN A 4 1.78 -29.67 -14.67
N ASN A 5 1.56 -30.00 -13.39
CA ASN A 5 0.61 -29.33 -12.51
C ASN A 5 0.81 -27.81 -12.59
N GLY A 6 -0.06 -27.12 -13.31
CA GLY A 6 -0.21 -25.67 -13.27
C GLY A 6 -1.00 -25.27 -12.02
N SER A 7 -0.42 -25.47 -10.83
CA SER A 7 -0.88 -24.79 -9.63
C SER A 7 -0.39 -23.33 -9.74
N PRO A 8 -1.24 -22.29 -9.75
CA PRO A 8 -0.74 -20.94 -9.49
C PRO A 8 -0.06 -20.95 -8.11
N PRO A 9 1.10 -20.30 -7.91
CA PRO A 9 1.75 -20.29 -6.61
C PRO A 9 0.81 -19.65 -5.59
N GLN A 10 0.20 -20.53 -4.80
CA GLN A 10 -0.75 -20.23 -3.75
C GLN A 10 0.03 -19.56 -2.62
N GLY A 11 -0.17 -18.24 -2.45
CA GLY A 11 0.25 -17.49 -1.26
C GLY A 11 1.73 -17.63 -0.90
N SER A 12 2.62 -17.02 -1.67
CA SER A 12 3.95 -16.71 -1.15
C SER A 12 3.77 -15.89 0.14
N PRO A 13 4.40 -16.25 1.28
CA PRO A 13 4.43 -15.36 2.42
C PRO A 13 4.99 -14.03 1.91
N LEU A 14 4.27 -12.92 2.19
CA LEU A 14 4.75 -11.58 1.85
C LEU A 14 6.16 -11.48 2.41
N SER A 15 7.17 -11.54 1.54
CA SER A 15 8.54 -11.38 1.98
C SER A 15 8.65 -10.00 2.62
N PRO A 16 9.48 -9.83 3.66
CA PRO A 16 9.65 -8.53 4.31
C PRO A 16 9.87 -7.40 3.31
N GLU A 17 10.62 -7.65 2.24
CA GLU A 17 10.85 -6.74 1.13
C GLU A 17 9.56 -6.34 0.39
N ALA A 18 8.68 -7.30 0.12
CA ALA A 18 7.38 -7.03 -0.51
C ALA A 18 6.45 -6.22 0.40
N ALA A 19 6.48 -6.47 1.72
CA ALA A 19 5.73 -5.69 2.69
C ALA A 19 6.28 -4.27 2.85
N VAL A 20 7.61 -4.08 2.80
CA VAL A 20 8.24 -2.74 2.77
C VAL A 20 7.84 -2.01 1.49
N GLN A 21 7.87 -2.67 0.34
CA GLN A 21 7.46 -2.07 -0.93
C GLN A 21 5.98 -1.65 -0.92
N GLU A 22 5.10 -2.46 -0.31
CA GLU A 22 3.70 -2.10 -0.07
C GLU A 22 3.59 -0.82 0.77
N VAL A 23 4.30 -0.72 1.90
CA VAL A 23 4.33 0.49 2.75
C VAL A 23 4.80 1.72 1.97
N LEU A 24 5.87 1.59 1.18
CA LEU A 24 6.40 2.69 0.38
C LEU A 24 5.40 3.20 -0.66
N VAL A 25 4.71 2.30 -1.35
CA VAL A 25 3.66 2.66 -2.32
C VAL A 25 2.49 3.36 -1.63
N ARG A 26 2.05 2.88 -0.45
CA ARG A 26 0.96 3.52 0.30
C ARG A 26 1.38 4.88 0.86
N PHE A 27 2.64 5.01 1.26
CA PHE A 27 3.21 6.27 1.73
C PHE A 27 3.31 7.31 0.60
N ASP A 28 3.79 6.94 -0.58
CA ASP A 28 3.81 7.84 -1.75
C ASP A 28 2.41 8.32 -2.12
N SER A 29 1.43 7.41 -2.12
CA SER A 29 0.03 7.73 -2.39
C SER A 29 -0.53 8.73 -1.37
N TYR A 30 -0.28 8.50 -0.07
CA TYR A 30 -0.65 9.45 0.99
C TYR A 30 0.07 10.80 0.84
N ALA A 31 1.37 10.80 0.56
CA ALA A 31 2.16 12.02 0.37
C ALA A 31 1.66 12.83 -0.84
N ARG A 32 1.25 12.16 -1.92
CA ARG A 32 0.62 12.79 -3.08
C ARG A 32 -0.73 13.40 -2.74
N VAL A 33 -1.58 12.68 -2.00
CA VAL A 33 -2.89 13.20 -1.55
C VAL A 33 -2.71 14.42 -0.65
N ARG A 34 -1.77 14.36 0.30
CA ARG A 34 -1.45 15.46 1.21
C ARG A 34 -0.84 16.66 0.48
N GLY A 35 0.07 16.41 -0.47
CA GLY A 35 0.69 17.46 -1.30
C GLY A 35 -0.30 18.11 -2.27
N ALA A 36 -1.25 17.35 -2.81
CA ALA A 36 -2.36 17.91 -3.61
C ALA A 36 -3.29 18.79 -2.77
N ARG A 37 -3.46 18.48 -1.48
CA ARG A 37 -4.22 19.31 -0.53
C ARG A 37 -3.46 20.59 -0.14
N ASP A 38 -2.14 20.49 0.05
CA ASP A 38 -1.27 21.62 0.41
C ASP A 38 -1.04 22.56 -0.78
N SER A 39 -0.99 22.02 -1.99
CA SER A 39 -0.95 22.78 -3.22
C SER A 39 -2.24 23.58 -3.38
N LEU A 40 -2.13 24.91 -3.24
CA LEU A 40 -3.20 25.92 -3.34
C LEU A 40 -3.97 25.93 -4.69
N LEU A 41 -3.73 24.97 -5.57
CA LEU A 41 -4.49 24.79 -6.79
C LEU A 41 -5.87 24.21 -6.44
N SER A 42 -6.81 25.15 -6.28
CA SER A 42 -8.23 25.01 -5.96
C SER A 42 -9.05 24.00 -6.82
N ALA A 43 -8.43 23.19 -7.67
CA ALA A 43 -9.06 22.22 -8.57
C ALA A 43 -9.05 20.77 -8.04
N SER A 44 -8.21 20.43 -7.06
CA SER A 44 -8.14 19.08 -6.50
C SER A 44 -8.48 19.12 -5.03
N ARG A 45 -9.76 19.32 -4.72
CA ARG A 45 -10.30 19.10 -3.38
C ARG A 45 -10.31 17.59 -3.12
N THR A 46 -9.13 16.99 -2.95
CA THR A 46 -9.00 15.64 -2.41
C THR A 46 -9.70 15.69 -1.06
N GLY A 47 -10.81 14.97 -0.93
CA GLY A 47 -11.68 15.13 0.22
C GLY A 47 -10.95 14.73 1.50
N PRO A 48 -11.32 15.29 2.67
CA PRO A 48 -10.76 14.83 3.95
C PRO A 48 -10.86 13.31 4.13
N GLY A 49 -11.86 12.65 3.51
CA GLY A 49 -12.00 11.19 3.50
C GLY A 49 -10.97 10.42 2.66
N GLU A 50 -10.39 11.00 1.60
CA GLU A 50 -9.37 10.33 0.79
C GLU A 50 -7.99 10.34 1.44
N GLU A 51 -7.65 11.43 2.14
CA GLU A 51 -6.45 11.48 2.99
C GLU A 51 -6.56 10.48 4.14
N GLU A 52 -7.68 10.48 4.85
CA GLU A 52 -7.95 9.57 5.97
C GLU A 52 -7.88 8.10 5.52
N ARG A 53 -8.48 7.78 4.37
CA ARG A 53 -8.46 6.43 3.79
C ARG A 53 -7.05 6.00 3.37
N SER A 54 -6.28 6.90 2.77
CA SER A 54 -4.88 6.62 2.38
C SER A 54 -3.99 6.43 3.60
N PHE A 55 -4.26 7.17 4.68
CA PHE A 55 -3.57 7.03 5.96
C PHE A 55 -3.93 5.73 6.68
N GLU A 56 -5.20 5.33 6.69
CA GLU A 56 -5.64 4.04 7.24
C GLU A 56 -4.97 2.87 6.50
N ASP A 57 -4.94 2.96 5.17
CA ASP A 57 -4.33 1.96 4.32
C ASP A 57 -2.80 1.85 4.54
N LEU A 58 -2.10 3.00 4.70
CA LEU A 58 -0.71 3.03 5.14
C LEU A 58 -0.52 2.39 6.52
N ARG A 59 -1.37 2.72 7.50
CA ARG A 59 -1.30 2.12 8.85
C ARG A 59 -1.47 0.60 8.79
N ARG A 60 -2.39 0.11 7.97
CA ARG A 60 -2.63 -1.32 7.79
C ARG A 60 -1.42 -2.03 7.15
N ALA A 61 -0.80 -1.41 6.14
CA ALA A 61 0.43 -1.92 5.54
C ALA A 61 1.59 -1.98 6.54
N VAL A 62 1.75 -0.96 7.40
CA VAL A 62 2.78 -0.94 8.45
C VAL A 62 2.51 -2.00 9.52
N THR A 63 1.26 -2.18 9.96
CA THR A 63 0.89 -3.25 10.90
C THR A 63 1.25 -4.62 10.32
N ARG A 64 0.88 -4.88 9.07
CA ARG A 64 1.21 -6.12 8.36
C ARG A 64 2.72 -6.31 8.22
N LEU A 65 3.48 -5.25 7.91
CA LEU A 65 4.94 -5.31 7.88
C LEU A 65 5.52 -5.71 9.24
N ARG A 66 4.97 -5.19 10.34
CA ARG A 66 5.38 -5.56 11.70
C ARG A 66 5.06 -7.02 12.04
N GLU A 67 3.93 -7.53 11.55
CA GLU A 67 3.57 -8.96 11.69
C GLU A 67 4.47 -9.88 10.86
N VAL A 68 5.00 -9.38 9.74
CA VAL A 68 5.94 -10.12 8.88
C VAL A 68 7.38 -10.08 9.42
N LEU A 69 7.75 -9.00 10.14
CA LEU A 69 9.08 -8.81 10.72
C LEU A 69 9.23 -9.33 12.17
N GLY A 70 8.11 -9.63 12.84
CA GLY A 70 8.05 -10.16 14.22
C GLY A 70 8.03 -11.68 14.28
#